data_AF-A0A6A8UH28-F1
#
_entry.id   AF-A0A6A8UH28-F1
#
_cell.length_a   1.000
_cell.length_b   1.000
_cell.length_c   1.000
_cell.angle_alpha   90.00
_cell.angle_beta   90.00
_cell.angle_gamma   90.00
#
_symmetry.space_group_name_H-M   'P 1'
#
loop_
_entity.id
_entity.type
_entity.pdbx_description
1 polymer ?
#
loop_
_entity_poly.entity_id
_entity_poly.type
_entity_poly.pdbx_seq_one_letter_code
_entity_poly.pdbx_strand_id
1 'polypeptide(L)'
;MSLAKSGGQYQVVVGSDVPNVYRALEGLLDLDEVSKESSEKQDRTPLQSFLALISGIFTPILPVITAAGMIKAVLSLLVVFKVVAVDDVNHQVLNFIADAEFYFLPVFLGASAAR
;
A
#
# COMPACT_ATOMS: atom_id res chain seq x y z
N MET A 1 22.33 -23.78 2.83
CA MET A 1 22.14 -23.00 1.59
C MET A 1 21.23 -23.78 0.65
N SER A 2 20.02 -23.28 0.34
CA SER A 2 19.13 -23.90 -0.66
C SER A 2 18.87 -22.92 -1.81
N LEU A 3 18.70 -23.45 -3.02
CA LEU A 3 18.43 -22.67 -4.22
C LEU A 3 16.97 -22.91 -4.60
N ALA A 4 16.16 -21.86 -4.56
CA ALA A 4 14.79 -21.89 -5.04
C ALA A 4 14.70 -21.04 -6.32
N LYS A 5 14.15 -21.62 -7.40
CA LYS A 5 13.90 -20.91 -8.65
C LYS A 5 12.42 -20.54 -8.73
N SER A 6 12.11 -19.25 -8.71
CA SER A 6 10.76 -18.73 -8.92
C SER A 6 10.83 -17.45 -9.75
N GLY A 7 9.88 -17.27 -10.67
CA GLY A 7 9.77 -16.03 -11.46
C GLY A 7 10.96 -15.65 -12.35
N GLY A 8 11.82 -16.59 -12.73
CA GLY A 8 13.00 -16.33 -13.57
C GLY A 8 14.26 -15.92 -12.78
N GLN A 9 14.21 -15.91 -11.46
CA GLN A 9 15.32 -15.53 -10.60
C GLN A 9 15.79 -16.70 -9.73
N TYR A 10 17.06 -16.67 -9.34
CA TYR A 10 17.67 -17.63 -8.43
C TYR A 10 17.66 -17.07 -7.01
N GLN A 11 16.83 -17.62 -6.12
CA GLN A 11 16.84 -17.26 -4.72
C GLN A 11 17.79 -18.17 -3.96
N VAL A 12 18.87 -17.58 -3.45
CA VAL A 12 19.84 -18.26 -2.58
C VAL A 12 19.41 -18.06 -1.14
N VAL A 13 18.91 -19.11 -0.50
CA VAL A 13 18.52 -19.09 0.92
C VAL A 13 19.72 -19.53 1.76
N VAL A 14 20.32 -18.57 2.47
CA VAL A 14 21.56 -18.78 3.24
C VAL A 14 21.33 -19.56 4.55
N GLY A 15 20.16 -19.44 5.19
CA GLY A 15 19.83 -20.15 6.43
C GLY A 15 20.44 -19.50 7.68
N SER A 16 20.85 -20.28 8.69
CA SER A 16 21.45 -19.76 9.93
C SER A 16 22.86 -19.15 9.75
N ASP A 17 23.51 -19.40 8.61
CA ASP A 17 24.84 -18.89 8.28
C ASP A 17 24.85 -17.46 7.72
N VAL A 18 23.70 -16.76 7.76
CA VAL A 18 23.54 -15.35 7.34
C VAL A 18 24.64 -14.43 7.89
N PRO A 19 25.06 -14.51 9.17
CA PRO A 19 26.09 -13.60 9.70
C PRO A 19 27.45 -13.77 9.04
N ASN A 20 27.81 -15.00 8.65
CA ASN A 20 29.10 -15.30 8.04
C ASN A 20 29.15 -14.83 6.58
N VAL A 21 28.05 -15.01 5.86
CA VAL A 21 27.91 -14.55 4.47
C VAL A 21 27.79 -13.04 4.38
N TYR A 22 27.09 -12.39 5.32
CA TYR A 22 26.99 -10.94 5.40
C TYR A 22 28.36 -10.27 5.55
N ARG A 23 29.19 -10.75 6.48
CA ARG A 23 30.55 -10.22 6.70
C ARG A 23 31.48 -10.43 5.51
N ALA A 24 31.34 -11.55 4.81
CA ALA A 24 32.10 -11.80 3.59
C ALA A 24 31.65 -10.88 2.44
N LEU A 25 30.36 -10.57 2.34
CA LEU A 25 29.80 -9.67 1.33
C LEU A 25 30.11 -8.21 1.60
N GLU A 26 30.10 -7.78 2.87
CA GLU A 26 30.42 -6.40 3.28
C GLU A 26 31.84 -5.98 2.88
N GLY A 27 32.79 -6.92 2.81
CA GLY A 27 34.15 -6.65 2.33
C GLY A 27 34.34 -6.75 0.82
N LEU A 28 33.38 -7.32 0.08
CA LEU A 28 33.48 -7.55 -1.37
C LEU A 28 32.54 -6.65 -2.21
N LEU A 29 31.43 -6.20 -1.64
CA LEU A 29 30.48 -5.30 -2.28
C LEU A 29 30.54 -3.93 -1.63
N ASP A 30 30.71 -2.90 -2.45
CA ASP A 30 30.48 -1.51 -2.05
C ASP A 30 28.95 -1.31 -1.93
N LEU A 31 28.40 -1.64 -0.76
CA LEU A 31 26.96 -1.74 -0.51
C LEU A 31 26.23 -0.38 -0.55
N ASP A 32 26.97 0.72 -0.70
CA ASP A 32 26.40 2.07 -0.81
C ASP A 32 25.60 2.26 -2.12
N GLU A 33 25.92 1.56 -3.21
CA GLU A 33 25.17 1.67 -4.48
C GLU A 33 23.89 0.82 -4.54
N VAL A 34 23.80 -0.26 -3.76
CA VAL A 34 22.70 -1.24 -3.85
C VAL A 34 21.39 -0.71 -3.25
N SER A 35 21.45 0.35 -2.42
CA SER A 35 20.27 0.99 -1.84
C SER A 35 19.41 1.79 -2.85
N LYS A 36 19.89 1.98 -4.08
CA LYS A 36 19.18 2.75 -5.13
C LYS A 36 18.56 1.91 -6.25
N GLU A 37 18.85 0.61 -6.33
CA GLU A 37 18.30 -0.28 -7.37
C GLU A 37 17.24 -1.24 -6.82
N SER A 38 16.05 -0.69 -6.52
CA SER A 38 14.80 -1.47 -6.52
C SER A 38 13.84 -1.00 -7.61
N SER A 39 14.36 -0.34 -8.65
CA SER A 39 13.66 -0.19 -9.93
C SER A 39 14.11 -1.29 -10.88
N GLU A 40 13.61 -2.51 -10.66
CA GLU A 40 13.56 -3.50 -11.73
C GLU A 40 12.79 -2.88 -12.90
N LYS A 41 13.52 -2.49 -13.95
CA LYS A 41 12.99 -2.39 -15.31
C LYS A 41 12.71 -3.82 -15.79
N GLN A 42 11.73 -4.47 -15.16
CA GLN A 42 11.04 -5.57 -15.79
C GLN A 42 10.40 -4.99 -17.07
N ASP A 43 10.51 -5.69 -18.20
CA ASP A 43 9.76 -5.37 -19.43
C ASP A 43 8.26 -5.44 -19.13
N ARG A 44 7.73 -4.41 -18.49
CA ARG A 44 6.32 -4.29 -18.14
C ARG A 44 5.60 -4.01 -19.43
N THR A 45 4.68 -4.91 -19.78
CA THR A 45 3.72 -4.61 -20.85
C THR A 45 3.00 -3.29 -20.53
N PRO A 46 2.54 -2.52 -21.53
CA PRO A 46 1.87 -1.24 -21.29
C PRO A 46 0.69 -1.37 -20.32
N LEU A 47 0.02 -2.52 -20.31
CA LEU A 47 -1.05 -2.84 -19.37
C LEU A 47 -0.53 -3.00 -17.93
N GLN A 48 0.59 -3.70 -17.72
CA GLN A 48 1.24 -3.82 -16.41
C GLN A 48 1.76 -2.48 -15.90
N SER A 49 2.28 -1.63 -16.79
CA SER A 49 2.72 -0.28 -16.43
C SER A 49 1.55 0.61 -16.00
N PHE A 50 0.42 0.54 -16.72
CA PHE A 50 -0.81 1.24 -16.34
C PHE A 50 -1.38 0.74 -15.00
N LEU A 51 -1.40 -0.56 -14.78
CA LEU A 51 -1.88 -1.15 -13.53
C LEU A 51 -0.95 -0.80 -12.34
N ALA A 52 0.35 -0.73 -12.59
CA ALA A 52 1.33 -0.27 -11.61
C ALA A 52 1.15 1.21 -11.26
N LEU A 53 0.82 2.07 -12.24
CA LEU A 53 0.48 3.48 -12.01
C LEU A 53 -0.75 3.62 -11.11
N ILE A 54 -1.84 2.90 -11.42
CA ILE A 54 -3.04 2.89 -10.59
C ILE A 54 -2.70 2.39 -9.18
N SER A 55 -2.01 1.27 -9.07
CA SER A 55 -1.63 0.70 -7.78
C SER A 55 -0.79 1.69 -6.95
N GLY A 56 0.16 2.38 -7.57
CA GLY A 56 0.99 3.40 -6.93
C GLY A 56 0.19 4.59 -6.41
N ILE A 57 -0.80 5.05 -7.17
CA ILE A 57 -1.67 6.17 -6.77
C ILE A 57 -2.53 5.81 -5.56
N PHE A 58 -3.11 4.60 -5.54
CA PHE A 58 -4.08 4.17 -4.52
C PHE A 58 -3.43 3.59 -3.26
N THR A 59 -2.24 3.00 -3.33
CA THR A 59 -1.54 2.42 -2.17
C THR A 59 -1.43 3.38 -0.96
N PRO A 60 -1.03 4.65 -1.10
CA PRO A 60 -0.96 5.56 0.03
C PRO A 60 -2.34 6.00 0.58
N ILE A 61 -3.40 5.88 -0.24
CA ILE A 61 -4.76 6.35 0.10
C ILE A 61 -5.60 5.22 0.72
N LEU A 62 -5.24 3.95 0.47
CA LEU A 62 -5.92 2.75 0.96
C LEU A 62 -6.25 2.77 2.46
N PRO A 63 -5.33 3.15 3.37
CA PRO A 63 -5.63 3.16 4.80
C PRO A 63 -6.77 4.12 5.17
N VAL A 64 -6.81 5.29 4.51
CA VAL A 64 -7.85 6.29 4.73
C VAL A 64 -9.19 5.75 4.24
N ILE A 65 -9.22 5.22 3.02
CA ILE A 65 -10.42 4.62 2.39
C ILE A 65 -11.01 3.49 3.23
N THR A 66 -10.12 2.66 3.76
CA THR A 66 -10.54 1.56 4.63
C THR A 66 -11.12 2.07 5.94
N ALA A 67 -10.52 3.10 6.55
CA ALA A 67 -10.98 3.68 7.79
C ALA A 67 -12.36 4.33 7.66
N ALA A 68 -12.60 5.18 6.65
CA ALA A 68 -13.91 5.80 6.49
C ALA A 68 -14.98 4.80 6.08
N GLY A 69 -14.63 3.82 5.23
CA GLY A 69 -15.53 2.71 4.90
C GLY A 69 -16.00 1.94 6.14
N MET A 70 -15.10 1.62 7.07
CA MET A 70 -15.44 0.97 8.33
C MET A 70 -16.34 1.84 9.22
N ILE A 71 -16.05 3.14 9.34
CA ILE A 71 -16.88 4.07 10.11
C ILE A 71 -18.31 4.10 9.52
N LYS A 72 -18.42 4.24 8.20
CA LYS A 72 -19.72 4.29 7.53
C LYS A 72 -20.51 2.98 7.67
N ALA A 73 -19.84 1.83 7.61
CA ALA A 73 -20.46 0.53 7.84
C ALA A 73 -21.04 0.42 9.26
N VAL A 74 -20.29 0.85 10.28
CA VAL A 74 -20.75 0.88 11.66
C VAL A 74 -21.94 1.83 11.83
N LEU A 75 -21.86 3.05 11.31
CA LEU A 75 -22.98 4.00 11.35
C LEU A 75 -24.24 3.45 10.69
N SER A 76 -24.10 2.84 9.51
CA SER A 76 -25.21 2.20 8.81
C SER A 76 -25.87 1.12 9.66
N LEU A 77 -25.07 0.31 10.35
CA LEU A 77 -25.58 -0.72 11.26
C LEU A 77 -26.35 -0.13 12.45
N LEU A 78 -25.85 0.96 13.05
CA LEU A 78 -26.53 1.66 14.15
C LEU A 78 -27.89 2.25 13.73
N VAL A 79 -27.99 2.72 12.48
CA VAL A 79 -29.25 3.18 11.90
C VAL A 79 -30.23 2.03 11.68
N VAL A 80 -29.76 0.89 11.14
CA VAL A 80 -30.58 -0.30 10.92
C VAL A 80 -31.18 -0.82 12.23
N PHE A 81 -30.40 -0.84 13.31
CA PHE A 81 -30.87 -1.24 14.64
C PHE A 81 -31.68 -0.14 15.37
N LYS A 82 -31.91 1.02 14.73
CA LYS A 82 -32.60 2.18 15.31
C LYS A 82 -32.00 2.70 16.62
N VAL A 83 -30.70 2.46 16.82
CA VAL A 83 -29.93 3.04 17.94
C VAL A 83 -29.68 4.53 17.70
N VAL A 84 -29.53 4.92 16.43
CA VAL A 84 -29.30 6.30 16.00
C VAL A 84 -30.29 6.66 14.89
N ALA A 85 -30.90 7.84 14.98
CA ALA A 85 -31.77 8.37 13.93
C ALA A 85 -30.94 9.10 12.88
N VAL A 86 -31.35 9.01 11.61
CA VAL A 86 -30.67 9.69 10.50
C VAL A 86 -30.77 11.22 10.62
N ASP A 87 -31.84 11.71 11.24
CA ASP A 87 -32.08 13.13 11.47
C ASP A 87 -31.26 13.70 12.65
N ASP A 88 -30.56 12.85 13.41
CA ASP A 88 -29.71 13.31 14.50
C ASP A 88 -28.49 14.05 13.94
N VAL A 89 -28.20 15.24 14.47
CA VAL A 89 -27.03 16.05 14.10
C VAL A 89 -25.74 15.26 14.31
N ASN A 90 -25.67 14.43 15.35
CA ASN A 90 -24.50 13.59 15.61
C ASN A 90 -24.28 12.59 14.48
N HIS A 91 -25.35 11.96 13.99
CA HIS A 91 -25.28 11.04 12.86
C HIS A 91 -24.78 11.74 11.59
N GLN A 92 -25.33 12.93 11.29
CA GLN A 92 -24.98 13.69 10.10
C GLN A 92 -23.51 14.12 10.10
N VAL A 93 -22.99 14.58 11.24
CA VAL A 93 -21.58 14.98 11.37
C VAL A 93 -20.65 13.78 11.16
N LEU A 94 -20.94 12.64 11.78
CA LEU A 94 -20.11 11.45 11.62
C LEU A 94 -20.18 10.89 10.20
N ASN A 95 -21.36 10.90 9.57
CA ASN A 95 -21.50 10.49 8.17
C ASN A 95 -20.75 11.43 7.23
N PHE A 96 -20.78 12.74 7.49
CA PHE A 96 -20.02 13.73 6.73
C PHE A 96 -18.51 13.52 6.84
N ILE A 97 -18.01 13.20 8.04
CA ILE A 97 -16.59 12.85 8.24
C ILE A 97 -16.22 11.61 7.41
N ALA A 98 -17.09 10.59 7.38
CA ALA A 98 -16.86 9.40 6.58
C ALA A 98 -16.88 9.68 5.06
N ASP A 99 -17.68 10.64 4.62
CA ASP A 99 -17.76 11.04 3.21
C ASP A 99 -16.63 12.00 2.78
N ALA A 100 -15.99 12.68 3.73
CA ALA A 100 -14.95 13.68 3.46
C ALA A 100 -13.76 13.12 2.67
N GLU A 101 -13.40 11.85 2.88
CA GLU A 101 -12.36 11.17 2.10
C GLU A 101 -12.61 11.24 0.60
N PHE A 102 -13.84 10.98 0.16
CA PHE A 102 -14.20 10.94 -1.25
C PHE A 102 -14.23 12.35 -1.83
N TYR A 103 -14.59 13.33 -0.99
CA TYR A 103 -14.55 14.75 -1.33
C TYR A 103 -13.10 15.22 -1.58
N PHE A 104 -12.15 14.78 -0.76
CA PHE A 104 -10.72 15.13 -0.91
C PHE A 104 -9.94 14.16 -1.81
N LEU A 105 -10.59 13.11 -2.33
CA LEU A 105 -9.98 12.13 -3.22
C LEU A 105 -9.24 12.75 -4.41
N PRO A 106 -9.77 13.78 -5.13
CA PRO A 106 -9.05 14.41 -6.23
C PRO A 106 -7.72 15.07 -5.81
N VAL A 107 -7.68 15.63 -4.60
CA VAL A 107 -6.48 16.26 -4.04
C VAL A 107 -5.43 15.19 -3.72
N PHE A 108 -5.83 14.10 -3.09
CA PHE A 108 -4.95 12.98 -2.79
C PHE A 108 -4.43 12.30 -4.06
N LEU A 109 -5.31 12.11 -5.05
CA LEU A 109 -4.93 11.57 -6.36
C LEU A 109 -3.91 12.47 -7.06
N GLY A 110 -4.13 13.79 -7.07
CA GLY A 110 -3.20 14.74 -7.68
C GLY A 110 -1.83 14.74 -7.01
N ALA A 111 -1.78 14.68 -5.68
CA ALA A 111 -0.52 14.62 -4.93
C ALA A 111 0.22 13.28 -5.13
N SER A 112 -0.52 12.18 -5.24
CA SER A 112 0.04 10.83 -5.43
C SER A 112 0.52 10.63 -6.87
N ALA A 113 -0.20 11.15 -7.87
CA ALA A 113 0.18 11.09 -9.29
C ALA A 113 1.37 12.02 -9.65
N ALA A 114 1.66 13.03 -8.83
CA ALA A 114 2.81 13.91 -8.99
C ALA A 114 4.13 13.29 -8.47
N ARG A 115 4.06 12.18 -7.73
CA ARG A 115 5.22 11.41 -7.26
C ARG A 115 5.49 10.23 -8.18
#